data_AF-A0A7G6E8T7-F1
#
_entry.id   AF-A0A7G6E8T7-F1
#
_cell.length_a   1.000
_cell.length_b   1.000
_cell.length_c   1.000
_cell.angle_alpha   90.00
_cell.angle_beta   90.00
_cell.angle_gamma   90.00
#
_symmetry.space_group_name_H-M   'P 1'
#
loop_
_entity.id
_entity.type
_entity.pdbx_description
1 polymer ?
#
loop_
_entity_poly.entity_id
_entity_poly.type
_entity_poly.pdbx_seq_one_letter_code
_entity_poly.pdbx_strand_id
1 'polypeptide(L)' 'MGERTHDYPITFGQANVRGLHVRGKMDKEFNQLMSLYPQPVRHKASVEYLPLPKLKK' A
#
# COMPACT_ATOMS: atom_id res chain seq x y z
N MET A 1 19.49 -3.48 13.93
CA MET A 1 18.08 -3.85 14.18
C MET A 1 17.21 -2.79 13.52
N GLY A 2 16.45 -3.18 12.51
CA GLY A 2 15.49 -2.29 11.83
C GLY A 2 14.12 -2.92 11.98
N GLU A 3 13.19 -2.22 12.62
CA GLU A 3 11.89 -2.76 13.03
C GLU A 3 11.04 -3.24 11.83
N ARG A 4 11.38 -2.81 10.60
CA ARG A 4 10.70 -3.15 9.34
C ARG A 4 11.68 -3.09 8.17
N THR A 5 12.06 -4.25 7.62
CA THR A 5 12.99 -4.38 6.48
C THR A 5 12.30 -4.74 5.15
N HIS A 6 10.95 -4.76 5.13
CA HIS A 6 10.10 -5.09 3.97
C HIS A 6 9.02 -4.02 3.75
N ASP A 7 8.13 -4.24 2.77
CA ASP A 7 6.98 -3.40 2.42
C ASP A 7 5.92 -3.40 3.53
N TYR A 8 6.20 -2.67 4.61
CA TYR A 8 5.20 -2.42 5.63
C TYR A 8 4.27 -1.27 5.16
N PRO A 9 2.95 -1.50 5.05
CA PRO A 9 2.02 -0.47 4.64
C PRO A 9 1.93 0.62 5.71
N ILE A 10 2.28 1.86 5.35
CA ILE A 10 2.17 3.02 6.24
C ILE A 10 0.72 3.51 6.21
N THR A 11 0.06 3.52 7.36
CA THR A 11 -1.30 4.07 7.46
C THR A 11 -1.27 5.59 7.49
N PHE A 12 -2.40 6.24 7.17
CA PHE A 12 -2.52 7.70 7.26
C PHE A 12 -2.09 8.27 8.62
N GLY A 13 -2.55 7.65 9.72
CA GLY A 13 -2.18 8.08 11.07
C GLY A 13 -0.67 7.96 11.35
N GLN A 14 -0.05 6.86 10.90
CA GLN A 14 1.39 6.68 11.03
C GLN A 14 2.18 7.67 10.18
N ALA A 15 1.73 7.96 8.96
CA ALA A 15 2.35 8.96 8.10
C ALA A 15 2.30 10.35 8.73
N ASN A 16 1.17 10.73 9.33
CA ASN A 16 1.00 12.00 10.02
C ASN A 16 1.94 12.14 11.23
N VAL A 17 2.02 11.11 12.09
CA VAL A 17 2.94 11.10 13.25
C VAL A 17 4.42 11.19 12.82
N ARG A 18 4.77 10.67 11.64
CA ARG A 18 6.12 10.74 11.07
C ARG A 18 6.44 12.10 10.43
N GLY A 19 5.51 13.06 10.45
CA GLY A 19 5.69 14.38 9.83
C GLY A 19 5.64 14.35 8.29
N LEU A 20 5.11 13.28 7.69
CA LEU A 20 4.87 13.25 6.25
C LEU A 20 3.71 14.18 5.91
N HIS A 21 3.85 14.95 4.82
CA HIS A 21 2.79 15.82 4.32
C HIS A 21 1.66 14.99 3.68
N VAL A 22 0.74 14.52 4.51
CA VAL A 22 -0.41 13.72 4.08
C VAL A 22 -1.73 14.44 4.36
N ARG A 23 -2.70 14.30 3.45
CA ARG A 23 -4.06 14.88 3.57
C ARG A 23 -5.09 13.77 3.48
N GLY A 24 -5.95 13.63 4.49
CA GLY A 24 -6.92 12.55 4.59
C GLY A 24 -8.28 12.82 3.92
N LYS A 25 -8.61 14.09 3.67
CA LYS A 25 -9.87 14.50 3.03
C LYS A 25 -9.59 14.88 1.58
N MET A 26 -9.98 13.99 0.66
CA MET A 26 -9.90 14.25 -0.77
C MET A 26 -11.17 14.95 -1.23
N ASP A 27 -11.00 15.99 -2.07
CA ASP A 27 -12.11 16.75 -2.61
C ASP A 27 -12.99 15.88 -3.52
N LYS A 28 -14.29 16.17 -3.57
CA LYS A 28 -15.26 15.33 -4.31
C LYS A 28 -14.91 15.24 -5.80
N GLU A 29 -14.42 16.33 -6.38
CA GLU A 29 -14.01 16.41 -7.78
C GLU A 29 -12.87 15.44 -8.11
N PHE A 30 -11.95 15.23 -7.18
CA PHE A 30 -10.86 14.27 -7.35
C PHE A 30 -11.40 12.83 -7.41
N ASN A 31 -12.33 12.48 -6.52
CA ASN A 31 -12.96 11.16 -6.55
C ASN A 31 -13.77 10.94 -7.84
N GLN A 32 -14.45 11.99 -8.33
CA GLN A 32 -15.15 11.95 -9.61
C GLN A 32 -14.18 11.70 -10.77
N LEU A 33 -13.04 12.40 -10.81
CA LEU A 33 -12.00 12.17 -11.81
C LEU A 33 -11.48 10.73 -11.75
N MET A 34 -11.17 10.21 -10.57
CA MET A 34 -10.68 8.83 -10.39
C MET A 34 -11.69 7.78 -10.85
N SER A 35 -13.00 8.05 -10.71
CA SER A 35 -14.05 7.13 -11.16
C SER A 35 -14.06 6.89 -12.68
N LEU A 36 -13.50 7.81 -13.47
CA LEU A 36 -13.38 7.68 -14.92
C LEU A 36 -12.26 6.71 -15.35
N TYR A 37 -11.33 6.39 -14.44
CA TYR A 37 -10.15 5.56 -14.70
C TYR A 37 -10.04 4.43 -13.67
N PRO A 38 -10.99 3.48 -13.66
CA PRO A 38 -10.93 2.37 -12.72
C PRO A 38 -9.66 1.55 -12.94
N GLN A 39 -8.95 1.26 -11.85
CA GLN A 39 -7.76 0.41 -11.93
C GLN A 39 -8.17 -1.00 -12.37
N PRO A 40 -7.52 -1.58 -13.40
CA PRO A 40 -7.85 -2.92 -13.86
C PRO A 40 -7.56 -3.93 -12.75
N VAL A 41 -8.60 -4.60 -12.28
CA VAL A 41 -8.47 -5.65 -11.27
C VAL A 41 -7.80 -6.86 -11.92
N ARG A 42 -6.48 -7.01 -11.72
CA ARG A 42 -5.77 -8.22 -12.13
C ARG A 42 -6.22 -9.38 -11.23
N HIS A 43 -7.00 -10.31 -11.79
CA HIS A 43 -7.43 -11.53 -11.09
C HIS A 43 -6.27 -12.49 -10.75
N LYS A 44 -5.09 -12.31 -11.37
CA LYS A 44 -3.87 -13.03 -10.99
C LYS A 44 -2.94 -12.10 -10.21
N ALA A 45 -2.51 -12.54 -9.04
CA ALA A 45 -1.41 -11.91 -8.31
C ALA A 45 -0.16 -11.89 -9.22
N SER A 46 0.40 -10.70 -9.46
CA SER A 46 1.66 -10.56 -10.20
C SER A 46 2.87 -11.01 -9.38
N VAL A 47 2.69 -11.15 -8.08
CA VAL A 47 3.70 -11.56 -7.11
C VAL A 47 3.15 -12.80 -6.41
N GLU A 48 3.81 -13.92 -6.59
CA GLU A 48 3.47 -15.18 -5.95
C GLU A 48 4.24 -15.26 -4.62
N TYR A 49 3.53 -15.22 -3.50
CA TYR A 49 4.16 -15.29 -2.18
C TYR A 49 4.40 -16.77 -1.84
N LEU A 50 5.66 -17.20 -1.79
CA LEU A 50 6.02 -18.55 -1.33
C LEU A 50 5.85 -18.62 0.19
N PRO A 51 4.98 -19.49 0.72
CA PRO A 51 4.55 -19.39 2.12
C PRO A 51 5.58 -19.84 3.16
N LEU A 52 6.76 -20.35 2.80
CA LEU A 52 7.73 -20.83 3.78
C LEU A 52 9.19 -20.59 3.33
N PRO A 53 10.09 -20.15 4.23
CA PRO A 53 11.51 -20.21 3.98
C PRO A 53 11.93 -21.67 3.82
N LYS A 54 12.68 -21.99 2.77
CA LYS A 54 13.32 -23.30 2.64
C LYS A 54 14.30 -23.46 3.80
N LEU A 55 13.93 -24.21 4.83
CA LEU A 55 14.88 -24.76 5.79
C LEU A 55 15.88 -25.60 4.99
N LYS A 56 17.09 -25.06 4.79
CA LYS A 56 18.21 -25.85 4.28
C LYS A 56 18.57 -26.85 5.37
N LYS A 57 18.54 -28.14 5.05
CA LYS A 57 19.28 -29.16 5.80
C LYS A 57 20.76 -29.02 5.51
#